data_AF-A0A0F9UFV0-F1
#
_entry.id   AF-A0A0F9UFV0-F1
#
_cell.length_a   1.000
_cell.length_b   1.000
_cell.length_c   1.000
_cell.angle_alpha   90.00
_cell.angle_beta   90.00
_cell.angle_gamma   90.00
#
_symmetry.space_group_name_H-M   'P 1'
#
loop_
_entity.id
_entity.type
_entity.pdbx_description
1 polymer ?
#
loop_
_entity_poly.entity_id
_entity_poly.type
_entity_poly.pdbx_seq_one_letter_code
_entity_poly.pdbx_strand_id
1 'polypeptide(L)'
;MPDTLARRLGFLSILLGAASLALLAVSVWGFRADGWPWPQAYDLAGWGAWAAGVGVVVALAGLVVWLRRRQGGASAPLLGLILSLPVLGLGAAFEIAARSMPPINDLST
;
A
#
# COMPACT_ATOMS: atom_id res chain seq x y z
N MET A 1 -11.10 -27.07 11.20
CA MET A 1 -11.01 -26.19 10.01
C MET A 1 -9.97 -25.07 10.22
N PRO A 2 -8.65 -25.37 10.23
CA PRO A 2 -7.60 -24.37 10.50
C PRO A 2 -7.08 -23.62 9.25
N ASP A 3 -7.35 -24.15 8.05
CA ASP A 3 -6.72 -23.72 6.78
C ASP A 3 -7.35 -22.47 6.15
N THR A 4 -8.55 -22.10 6.59
CA THR A 4 -9.32 -21.00 6.01
C THR A 4 -8.74 -19.64 6.38
N LEU A 5 -8.12 -19.50 7.55
CA LEU A 5 -7.69 -18.20 8.08
C LEU A 5 -6.48 -17.63 7.33
N ALA A 6 -5.41 -18.42 7.15
CA ALA A 6 -4.24 -17.99 6.37
C ALA A 6 -4.62 -17.65 4.92
N ARG A 7 -5.52 -18.44 4.33
CA ARG A 7 -6.03 -18.21 2.98
C ARG A 7 -6.86 -16.93 2.88
N ARG A 8 -7.76 -16.68 3.85
CA ARG A 8 -8.56 -15.44 3.92
C ARG A 8 -7.68 -14.21 4.09
N LEU A 9 -6.70 -14.25 5.00
CA LEU A 9 -5.73 -13.17 5.17
C LEU A 9 -4.92 -12.93 3.88
N GLY A 10 -4.47 -14.00 3.23
CA GLY A 10 -3.79 -13.89 1.94
C GLY A 10 -4.64 -13.18 0.88
N PHE A 11 -5.89 -13.60 0.69
CA PHE A 11 -6.79 -12.92 -0.26
C PHE A 11 -7.09 -11.47 0.11
N LEU A 12 -7.28 -11.19 1.40
CA LEU A 12 -7.52 -9.83 1.87
C LEU A 12 -6.30 -8.94 1.61
N SER A 13 -5.08 -9.45 1.81
CA SER A 13 -3.86 -8.72 1.47
C SER A 13 -3.69 -8.48 -0.04
N ILE A 14 -4.08 -9.44 -0.88
CA ILE A 14 -4.09 -9.27 -2.34
C ILE A 14 -5.07 -8.16 -2.74
N LEU A 15 -6.29 -8.19 -2.18
CA LEU A 15 -7.31 -7.19 -2.48
C LEU A 15 -6.85 -5.79 -2.09
N LEU A 16 -6.25 -5.65 -0.91
CA LEU A 16 -5.69 -4.37 -0.45
C LEU A 16 -4.54 -3.88 -1.33
N GLY A 17 -3.61 -4.77 -1.69
CA GLY A 17 -2.51 -4.43 -2.60
C GLY A 17 -3.00 -4.01 -3.99
N ALA A 18 -3.98 -4.72 -4.54
CA ALA A 18 -4.59 -4.38 -5.83
C ALA A 18 -5.36 -3.05 -5.77
N ALA A 19 -6.14 -2.82 -4.71
CA ALA A 19 -6.85 -1.56 -4.50
C ALA A 19 -5.87 -0.39 -4.35
N SER A 20 -4.77 -0.58 -3.63
CA SER A 20 -3.69 0.40 -3.50
C SER A 20 -3.10 0.78 -4.85
N LEU A 21 -2.75 -0.21 -5.69
CA LEU A 21 -2.23 0.04 -7.04
C LEU A 21 -3.25 0.76 -7.92
N ALA A 22 -4.52 0.39 -7.83
CA ALA A 22 -5.59 1.05 -8.57
C ALA A 22 -5.74 2.51 -8.15
N LEU A 23 -5.76 2.80 -6.85
CA LEU A 23 -5.82 4.18 -6.33
C LEU A 23 -4.63 5.02 -6.79
N LEU A 24 -3.41 4.46 -6.74
CA LEU A 24 -2.21 5.14 -7.23
C LEU A 24 -2.29 5.41 -8.73
N ALA A 25 -2.69 4.42 -9.54
CA ALA A 25 -2.83 4.57 -10.99
C ALA A 25 -3.88 5.64 -11.35
N VAL A 26 -5.02 5.61 -10.67
CA VAL A 26 -6.11 6.57 -10.84
C VAL A 26 -5.68 7.98 -10.42
N SER A 27 -4.98 8.12 -9.29
CA SER A 27 -4.38 9.38 -8.85
C SER A 27 -3.45 9.97 -9.92
N VAL A 28 -2.49 9.18 -10.40
CA VAL A 28 -1.52 9.61 -11.41
C VAL A 28 -2.20 9.98 -12.72
N TRP A 29 -3.15 9.17 -13.18
CA TRP A 29 -3.88 9.41 -14.40
C TRP A 29 -4.73 10.69 -14.31
N GLY A 30 -5.49 10.87 -13.23
CA GLY A 30 -6.35 12.04 -13.03
C GLY A 30 -5.55 13.35 -12.99
N PHE A 31 -4.38 13.35 -12.35
CA PHE A 31 -3.47 14.50 -12.36
C PHE A 31 -2.84 14.74 -13.74
N ARG A 32 -2.35 13.69 -14.40
CA ARG A 32 -1.68 13.79 -15.72
C ARG A 32 -2.61 14.18 -16.86
N ALA A 33 -3.89 13.89 -16.74
CA ALA A 33 -4.91 14.26 -17.72
C ALA A 33 -5.50 15.66 -17.47
N ASP A 34 -4.91 16.43 -16.55
CA ASP A 34 -5.44 17.73 -16.07
C ASP A 34 -6.89 17.64 -15.57
N GLY A 35 -7.31 16.43 -15.18
CA GLY A 35 -8.67 16.16 -14.72
C GLY A 35 -8.88 16.53 -13.26
N TRP A 36 -7.84 16.40 -12.42
CA TRP A 36 -7.89 16.68 -10.98
C TRP A 36 -6.80 17.65 -10.53
N PRO A 37 -7.11 18.57 -9.60
CA PRO A 37 -6.10 19.41 -8.96
C PRO A 37 -5.18 18.57 -8.06
N TRP A 38 -3.95 19.06 -7.86
CA TRP A 38 -2.92 18.36 -7.07
C TRP A 38 -3.40 17.84 -5.70
N PRO A 39 -4.15 18.60 -4.87
CA PRO A 39 -4.60 18.10 -3.57
C PRO A 39 -5.46 16.84 -3.67
N GLN A 40 -6.35 16.77 -4.68
CA GLN A 40 -7.22 15.61 -4.87
C GLN A 40 -6.44 14.37 -5.31
N ALA A 41 -5.45 14.54 -6.20
CA ALA A 41 -4.56 13.46 -6.58
C ALA A 41 -3.73 13.00 -5.36
N TYR A 42 -3.19 13.94 -4.59
CA TYR A 42 -2.42 13.67 -3.39
C TYR A 42 -3.23 12.87 -2.35
N ASP A 43 -4.48 13.23 -2.09
CA ASP A 43 -5.37 12.50 -1.18
C ASP A 43 -5.58 11.05 -1.63
N LEU A 44 -5.82 10.82 -2.92
CA LEU A 44 -6.00 9.48 -3.48
C LEU A 44 -4.73 8.63 -3.40
N ALA A 45 -3.57 9.22 -3.68
CA ALA A 45 -2.28 8.56 -3.48
C ALA A 45 -2.06 8.22 -1.99
N GLY A 46 -2.47 9.11 -1.08
CA GLY A 46 -2.44 8.88 0.37
C GLY A 46 -3.32 7.71 0.80
N TRP A 47 -4.55 7.61 0.31
CA TRP A 47 -5.41 6.45 0.52
C TRP A 47 -4.81 5.16 -0.03
N GLY A 48 -4.15 5.23 -1.21
CA GLY A 48 -3.39 4.12 -1.77
C GLY A 48 -2.27 3.65 -0.83
N ALA A 49 -1.47 4.58 -0.30
CA ALA A 49 -0.40 4.27 0.66
C ALA A 49 -0.94 3.64 1.95
N TRP A 50 -2.06 4.13 2.50
CA TRP A 50 -2.72 3.52 3.66
C TRP A 50 -3.22 2.10 3.37
N ALA A 51 -3.86 1.89 2.21
CA ALA A 51 -4.30 0.56 1.78
C ALA A 51 -3.12 -0.41 1.64
N ALA A 52 -2.01 0.03 1.06
CA ALA A 52 -0.77 -0.75 1.00
C ALA A 52 -0.22 -1.08 2.39
N GLY A 53 -0.20 -0.11 3.31
CA GLY A 53 0.25 -0.32 4.69
C GLY A 53 -0.56 -1.42 5.39
N VAL A 54 -1.89 -1.34 5.32
CA VAL A 54 -2.78 -2.38 5.86
C VAL A 54 -2.55 -3.72 5.14
N GLY A 55 -2.40 -3.69 3.81
CA GLY A 55 -2.13 -4.87 2.98
C GLY A 55 -0.87 -5.62 3.42
N VAL A 56 0.22 -4.89 3.69
CA VAL A 56 1.47 -5.46 4.22
C VAL A 56 1.24 -6.10 5.59
N VAL A 57 0.59 -5.40 6.53
CA VAL A 57 0.31 -5.92 7.87
C VAL A 57 -0.50 -7.22 7.81
N VAL A 58 -1.54 -7.25 6.98
CA VAL A 58 -2.39 -8.44 6.79
C VAL A 58 -1.60 -9.58 6.15
N ALA A 59 -0.77 -9.29 5.15
CA ALA A 59 0.06 -10.30 4.51
C ALA A 59 1.07 -10.92 5.48
N LEU A 60 1.73 -10.11 6.31
CA LEU A 60 2.62 -10.57 7.37
C LEU A 60 1.88 -11.43 8.40
N ALA A 61 0.69 -11.01 8.83
CA ALA A 61 -0.15 -11.82 9.71
C ALA A 61 -0.51 -13.17 9.07
N GLY A 62 -0.86 -13.19 7.79
CA GLY A 62 -1.11 -14.40 7.00
C GLY A 62 0.09 -15.33 6.95
N LEU A 63 1.29 -14.80 6.74
CA LEU A 63 2.55 -15.56 6.77
C LEU A 63 2.84 -16.11 8.16
N VAL A 64 2.65 -15.34 9.23
CA VAL A 64 2.84 -15.81 10.61
C VAL A 64 1.90 -16.97 10.94
N VAL A 65 0.62 -16.86 10.55
CA VAL A 65 -0.35 -17.94 10.74
C VAL A 65 0.06 -19.18 9.93
N TRP A 66 0.50 -18.99 8.69
CA TRP A 66 1.01 -20.08 7.86
C TRP A 66 2.25 -20.75 8.49
N LEU A 67 3.24 -19.99 8.94
CA LEU A 67 4.45 -20.49 9.60
C LEU A 67 4.13 -21.34 10.83
N ARG A 68 3.14 -20.91 11.63
CA ARG A 68 2.72 -21.61 12.85
C ARG A 68 1.98 -22.91 12.59
N ARG A 69 1.23 -23.00 11.49
CA ARG A 69 0.38 -24.17 11.19
C ARG A 69 0.95 -25.09 10.11
N ARG A 70 1.80 -24.56 9.22
CA ARG A 70 2.32 -25.18 7.99
C ARG A 70 1.26 -25.86 7.11
N GLN A 71 0.01 -25.40 7.22
CA GLN A 71 -1.11 -25.87 6.41
C GLN A 71 -1.69 -24.69 5.62
N GLY A 72 -2.08 -24.96 4.36
CA GLY A 72 -2.33 -23.93 3.36
C GLY A 72 -1.04 -23.38 2.75
N GLY A 73 -1.13 -22.76 1.56
CA GLY A 73 0.03 -22.21 0.85
C GLY A 73 0.36 -20.78 1.26
N ALA A 74 1.66 -20.45 1.29
CA ALA A 74 2.16 -19.08 1.52
C ALA A 74 2.00 -18.14 0.30
N SER A 75 1.60 -18.67 -0.86
CA SER A 75 1.56 -17.91 -2.11
C SER A 75 0.64 -16.70 -2.06
N ALA A 76 -0.53 -16.82 -1.43
CA ALA A 76 -1.48 -15.71 -1.34
C ALA A 76 -0.96 -14.52 -0.53
N PRO A 77 -0.48 -14.68 0.72
CA PRO A 77 0.10 -13.54 1.45
C PRO A 77 1.40 -13.03 0.82
N LEU A 78 2.22 -13.88 0.19
CA LEU A 78 3.40 -13.41 -0.56
C LEU A 78 3.01 -12.51 -1.73
N LEU A 79 1.96 -12.88 -2.48
CA LEU A 79 1.44 -12.05 -3.55
C LEU A 79 0.87 -10.72 -3.02
N GLY A 80 0.18 -10.76 -1.87
CA GLY A 80 -0.27 -9.54 -1.19
C GLY A 80 0.87 -8.59 -0.82
N LEU A 81 2.00 -9.12 -0.35
CA LEU A 81 3.22 -8.33 -0.11
C LEU A 81 3.76 -7.72 -1.41
N ILE A 82 3.90 -8.52 -2.47
CA ILE A 82 4.42 -8.06 -3.76
C ILE A 82 3.59 -6.90 -4.31
N LEU A 83 2.27 -6.96 -4.16
CA LEU A 83 1.36 -5.90 -4.64
C LEU A 83 1.40 -4.65 -3.76
N SER A 84 1.62 -4.80 -2.44
CA SER A 84 1.54 -3.68 -1.49
C SER A 84 2.87 -2.93 -1.32
N LEU A 85 4.00 -3.64 -1.37
CA LEU A 85 5.32 -3.07 -1.09
C LEU A 85 5.72 -1.90 -2.00
N PRO A 86 5.47 -1.93 -3.33
CA PRO A 86 5.85 -0.82 -4.20
C PRO A 86 5.16 0.49 -3.81
N VAL A 87 3.84 0.46 -3.56
CA VAL A 87 3.08 1.68 -3.21
C VAL A 87 3.45 2.17 -1.82
N LEU A 88 3.61 1.27 -0.85
CA LEU A 88 4.08 1.64 0.49
C LEU A 88 5.48 2.26 0.45
N GLY A 89 6.39 1.68 -0.35
CA GLY A 89 7.75 2.17 -0.51
C GLY A 89 7.79 3.56 -1.14
N LEU A 90 6.99 3.80 -2.18
CA LEU A 90 6.85 5.13 -2.78
C LEU A 90 6.30 6.15 -1.79
N GLY A 91 5.25 5.80 -1.03
CA GLY A 91 4.69 6.68 -0.01
C GLY A 91 5.70 7.03 1.08
N ALA A 92 6.46 6.04 1.56
CA ALA A 92 7.52 6.28 2.53
C ALA A 92 8.65 7.17 1.98
N ALA A 93 9.10 6.93 0.74
CA ALA A 93 10.12 7.74 0.09
C ALA A 93 9.66 9.20 -0.09
N PHE A 94 8.40 9.40 -0.47
CA PHE A 94 7.80 10.72 -0.58
C PHE A 94 7.78 11.46 0.76
N GLU A 95 7.32 10.81 1.84
CA GLU A 95 7.28 11.40 3.17
C GLU A 95 8.68 11.77 3.68
N ILE A 96 9.68 10.90 3.45
CA ILE A 96 11.07 11.17 3.80
C ILE A 96 11.60 12.38 3.02
N ALA A 97 11.31 12.47 1.72
CA ALA A 97 11.71 13.61 0.89
C ALA A 97 11.05 14.90 1.38
N ALA A 98 9.75 14.88 1.68
CA ALA A 98 9.00 16.03 2.19
C ALA A 98 9.55 16.56 3.52
N ARG A 99 10.04 15.68 4.40
CA ARG A 99 10.65 16.06 5.69
C ARG A 99 12.10 16.53 5.56
N SER A 100 12.85 16.01 4.59
CA SER A 100 14.28 16.32 4.42
C SER A 100 14.53 17.53 3.53
N MET A 101 13.56 17.93 2.72
CA MET A 101 13.61 19.12 1.86
C MET A 101 12.45 20.06 2.22
N PRO A 102 12.53 20.75 3.37
CA PRO A 102 11.49 21.69 3.76
C PRO A 102 11.31 22.79 2.69
N PRO A 103 10.07 23.27 2.48
CA PRO A 103 9.78 24.30 1.50
C PRO A 103 10.62 25.57 1.73
N ILE A 104 11.16 26.16 0.66
CA ILE A 104 12.06 27.34 0.70
C ILE A 104 11.42 28.60 1.31
N ASN A 105 10.10 28.57 1.49
CA ASN A 105 9.26 29.64 2.04
C ASN A 105 9.37 29.84 3.55
N ASP A 106 10.31 29.18 4.24
CA ASP A 106 10.68 29.46 5.65
C ASP A 106 11.89 30.40 5.82
N LEU A 107 12.42 31.00 4.73
CA LEU A 107 13.53 31.98 4.78
C LEU A 107 13.07 33.46 4.78
N SER A 108 11.96 33.78 5.46
CA SER A 108 11.52 35.18 5.64
C SER A 108 11.25 35.52 7.11
N THR A 109 12.31 35.54 7.91
CA THR A 109 12.37 36.25 9.20
C THR A 109 13.69 36.98 9.32
#